data_AF-A0A1X9XY54-F1
#
_entry.id   AF-A0A1X9XY54-F1
#
_cell.length_a   1.000
_cell.length_b   1.000
_cell.length_c   1.000
_cell.angle_alpha   90.00
_cell.angle_beta   90.00
_cell.angle_gamma   90.00
#
_symmetry.space_group_name_H-M   'P 1'
#
loop_
_entity.id
_entity.type
_entity.pdbx_description
1 polymer ?
#
loop_
_entity_poly.entity_id
_entity_poly.type
_entity_poly.pdbx_seq_one_letter_code
_entity_poly.pdbx_strand_id
1 'polypeptide(L)'
;TLFIDSQLREADDHVRDVIESLRASGRLERTIVVITSDHTNGWTTKGRVPLLIRFPGGSIKGRVRENAQLIDIDQVSATVDDY
;
A
#
# COMPACT_ATOMS: atom_id res chain seq x y z
N THR A 1 -24.44 -1.45 -4.02
CA THR A 1 -23.45 -0.38 -4.30
C THR A 1 -23.11 0.39 -3.03
N LEU A 2 -24.09 0.97 -2.31
CA LEU A 2 -23.87 1.72 -1.06
C LEU A 2 -23.01 1.01 0.02
N PHE A 3 -23.15 -0.32 0.18
CA PHE A 3 -22.36 -1.08 1.16
C PHE A 3 -20.86 -1.19 0.83
N ILE A 4 -20.53 -1.38 -0.46
CA ILE A 4 -19.12 -1.43 -0.90
C ILE A 4 -18.49 -0.04 -0.79
N ASP A 5 -19.25 1.01 -1.11
CA ASP A 5 -18.77 2.39 -0.99
C ASP A 5 -18.49 2.78 0.47
N SER A 6 -19.32 2.32 1.43
CA SER A 6 -19.05 2.53 2.85
C SER A 6 -17.82 1.79 3.35
N GLN A 7 -17.62 0.54 2.90
CA GLN A 7 -16.43 -0.24 3.27
C GLN A 7 -15.15 0.36 2.66
N LEU A 8 -15.23 0.87 1.42
CA LEU A 8 -14.11 1.55 0.78
C LEU A 8 -13.76 2.85 1.52
N ARG A 9 -14.76 3.61 1.97
CA ARG A 9 -14.55 4.81 2.79
C ARG A 9 -13.91 4.48 4.13
N GLU A 10 -14.37 3.43 4.80
CA GLU A 10 -13.79 2.98 6.06
C GLU A 10 -12.32 2.58 5.89
N ALA A 11 -11.98 1.86 4.80
CA ALA A 11 -10.60 1.53 4.47
C ALA A 11 -9.75 2.79 4.20
N ASP A 12 -10.28 3.79 3.50
CA ASP A 12 -9.61 5.08 3.29
C ASP A 12 -9.37 5.83 4.61
N ASP A 13 -10.36 5.83 5.51
CA ASP A 13 -10.25 6.42 6.85
C ASP A 13 -9.12 5.76 7.65
N HIS A 14 -9.04 4.42 7.63
CA HIS A 14 -7.96 3.70 8.32
C HIS A 14 -6.58 3.97 7.73
N VAL A 15 -6.48 4.05 6.39
CA VAL A 15 -5.22 4.42 5.72
C VAL A 15 -4.77 5.82 6.17
N ARG A 16 -5.70 6.78 6.22
CA ARG A 16 -5.44 8.12 6.73
C ARG A 16 -4.93 8.10 8.17
N ASP A 17 -5.56 7.34 9.06
CA ASP A 17 -5.15 7.26 10.47
C ASP A 17 -3.72 6.72 10.62
N VAL A 18 -3.35 5.70 9.84
CA VAL A 18 -1.97 5.17 9.81
C VAL A 18 -0.98 6.24 9.34
N ILE A 19 -1.28 6.94 8.25
CA ILE A 19 -0.41 7.99 7.70
C ILE A 19 -0.25 9.15 8.68
N GLU A 20 -1.35 9.59 9.30
CA GLU A 20 -1.31 10.70 10.25
C GLU A 20 -0.61 10.30 11.56
N SER A 21 -0.74 9.06 12.01
CA SER A 21 0.06 8.53 13.14
C SER A 21 1.56 8.53 12.83
N LEU A 22 1.96 8.09 11.63
CA LEU A 22 3.36 8.16 11.18
C LEU A 22 3.84 9.60 11.08
N ARG A 23 3.00 10.53 10.63
CA ARG A 23 3.32 11.97 10.56
C ARG A 23 3.52 12.56 11.95
N ALA A 24 2.54 12.37 12.84
CA ALA A 24 2.55 12.92 14.19
C ALA A 24 3.74 12.42 15.02
N SER A 25 4.18 11.19 14.78
CA SER A 25 5.36 10.60 15.43
C SER A 25 6.70 10.94 14.74
N GLY A 26 6.70 11.76 13.68
CA GLY A 26 7.91 12.11 12.92
C GLY A 26 8.54 10.94 12.17
N ARG A 27 7.78 9.86 11.92
CA ARG A 27 8.24 8.61 11.31
C ARG A 27 7.97 8.52 9.81
N LEU A 28 7.02 9.29 9.31
CA LEU A 28 6.56 9.20 7.93
C LEU A 28 7.70 9.39 6.90
N GLU A 29 8.70 10.22 7.20
CA GLU A 29 9.84 10.49 6.31
C GLU A 29 11.00 9.49 6.48
N ARG A 30 10.79 8.41 7.24
CA ARG A 30 11.71 7.26 7.37
C ARG A 30 10.99 5.93 7.23
N THR A 31 9.84 5.95 6.57
CA THR A 31 8.97 4.78 6.39
C THR A 31 8.53 4.70 4.94
N ILE A 32 8.76 3.54 4.32
CA ILE A 32 8.11 3.16 3.08
C ILE A 32 6.71 2.64 3.46
N VAL A 33 5.68 3.15 2.80
CA VAL A 33 4.30 2.67 3.00
C VAL A 33 3.85 1.96 1.74
N VAL A 34 3.43 0.71 1.90
CA VAL A 34 2.90 -0.14 0.83
C VAL A 34 1.42 -0.39 1.10
N ILE A 35 0.56 -0.05 0.14
CA ILE A 35 -0.89 -0.30 0.21
C ILE A 35 -1.26 -1.17 -0.98
N THR A 36 -1.88 -2.31 -0.69
CA THR A 36 -2.30 -3.30 -1.67
C THR A 36 -3.52 -4.09 -1.18
N SER A 37 -4.09 -4.91 -2.05
CA SER A 37 -5.08 -5.94 -1.69
C SER A 37 -4.52 -7.32 -2.00
N ASP A 38 -4.92 -8.32 -1.22
CA ASP A 38 -4.54 -9.73 -1.34
C ASP A 38 -5.25 -10.45 -2.49
N HIS A 39 -6.45 -10.02 -2.84
CA HIS A 39 -7.22 -10.59 -3.95
C HIS A 39 -8.11 -9.56 -4.63
N THR A 40 -8.63 -9.93 -5.80
CA THR A 40 -9.67 -9.13 -6.46
C THR A 40 -11.07 -9.55 -5.98
N ASN A 41 -12.12 -8.96 -6.55
CA ASN A 41 -13.50 -9.28 -6.18
C ASN A 41 -13.80 -10.79 -6.33
N GLY A 42 -14.60 -11.34 -5.43
CA GLY A 42 -14.98 -12.75 -5.46
C GLY A 42 -13.88 -13.72 -5.03
N TRP A 43 -12.91 -13.27 -4.24
CA TRP A 43 -11.84 -14.09 -3.65
C TRP A 43 -10.89 -14.74 -4.67
N THR A 44 -10.86 -14.24 -5.90
CA THR A 44 -9.92 -14.73 -6.92
C THR A 44 -8.57 -14.02 -6.80
N THR A 45 -7.53 -14.83 -6.75
CA THR A 45 -6.12 -14.40 -6.79
C THR A 45 -5.64 -14.12 -8.22
N LYS A 46 -6.45 -14.48 -9.23
CA LYS A 46 -6.18 -14.17 -10.64
C LYS A 46 -6.84 -12.85 -10.99
N GLY A 47 -6.09 -11.75 -10.86
CA GLY A 47 -6.56 -10.43 -11.25
C GLY A 47 -5.59 -9.33 -10.84
N ARG A 48 -5.81 -8.12 -11.36
CA ARG A 48 -5.03 -6.93 -10.95
C ARG A 48 -5.60 -6.38 -9.66
N VAL A 49 -4.75 -6.23 -8.66
CA VAL A 49 -5.01 -5.51 -7.40
C VAL A 49 -4.33 -4.13 -7.44
N PRO A 50 -4.82 -3.14 -6.67
CA PRO A 50 -4.09 -1.88 -6.49
C PRO A 50 -2.73 -2.15 -5.83
N LEU A 51 -1.69 -1.45 -6.24
CA LEU A 51 -0.40 -1.39 -5.57
C LEU A 51 0.06 0.07 -5.54
N LEU A 52 0.11 0.65 -4.35
CA LEU A 52 0.62 2.00 -4.11
C LEU A 52 1.82 1.90 -3.16
N ILE A 53 2.93 2.53 -3.54
CA ILE A 53 4.13 2.62 -2.71
C ILE A 53 4.46 4.10 -2.52
N ARG A 54 4.50 4.52 -1.25
CA ARG A 54 5.00 5.84 -0.86
C ARG A 54 6.42 5.70 -0.34
N PHE A 55 7.35 6.40 -0.97
CA PHE A 55 8.72 6.53 -0.49
C PHE A 55 8.89 7.78 0.39
N PRO A 56 9.81 7.74 1.38
CA PRO A 56 10.28 8.91 2.10
C PRO A 56 10.60 10.11 1.20
N GLY A 57 10.24 11.31 1.64
CA GLY A 57 10.45 12.57 0.93
C GLY A 57 9.66 12.70 -0.38
N GLY A 58 8.82 11.72 -0.72
CA GLY A 58 8.22 11.63 -2.06
C GLY A 58 9.28 11.51 -3.16
N SER A 59 10.41 10.85 -2.88
CA SER A 59 11.57 10.74 -3.77
C SER A 59 11.25 10.04 -5.10
N ILE A 60 10.30 9.10 -5.09
CA ILE A 60 9.82 8.40 -6.28
C ILE A 60 8.35 8.75 -6.49
N LYS A 61 8.04 9.25 -7.70
CA LYS A 61 6.69 9.62 -8.13
C LYS A 61 6.47 9.12 -9.55
N GLY A 62 5.29 8.60 -9.83
CA GLY A 62 4.93 8.17 -11.18
C GLY A 62 4.02 6.95 -11.16
N ARG A 63 3.83 6.38 -12.35
CA ARG A 63 3.04 5.16 -12.57
C ARG A 63 3.91 4.12 -13.27
N VAL A 64 4.14 3.01 -12.59
CA VAL A 64 4.71 1.80 -13.19
C VAL A 64 3.65 1.17 -14.09
N ARG A 65 4.00 0.84 -15.34
CA ARG A 65 3.06 0.23 -16.30
C ARG A 65 3.35 -1.24 -16.54
N GLU A 66 4.55 -1.66 -16.19
CA GLU A 66 5.04 -3.01 -16.17
C GLU A 66 4.23 -3.85 -15.16
N ASN A 67 4.18 -5.16 -15.39
CA ASN A 67 3.55 -6.05 -14.42
C ASN A 67 4.42 -6.12 -13.16
N ALA A 68 3.77 -6.05 -12.00
CA ALA A 68 4.35 -6.30 -10.69
C ALA A 68 3.44 -7.26 -9.93
N GLN A 69 4.03 -8.12 -9.10
CA GLN A 69 3.33 -9.13 -8.32
C GLN A 69 3.62 -8.94 -6.83
N LEU A 70 2.71 -9.38 -5.96
CA LEU A 70 2.89 -9.29 -4.51
C LEU A 70 4.16 -10.01 -4.02
N ILE A 71 4.58 -11.09 -4.69
CA ILE A 71 5.82 -11.81 -4.38
C ILE A 71 7.07 -10.96 -4.60
N ASP A 72 7.01 -9.94 -5.46
CA ASP A 72 8.13 -9.03 -5.69
C ASP A 72 8.35 -8.09 -4.48
N ILE A 73 7.34 -7.95 -3.61
CA ILE A 73 7.41 -7.13 -2.38
C ILE A 73 8.05 -7.93 -1.23
N ASP A 74 7.85 -9.25 -1.17
CA ASP A 74 8.42 -10.10 -0.13
C ASP A 74 9.97 -10.06 -0.14
N GLN A 75 10.56 -9.97 -1.34
CA GLN A 75 11.99 -9.73 -1.55
C GLN A 75 12.45 -8.37 -0.98
N VAL A 76 11.58 -7.36 -0.96
CA VAL A 76 11.86 -6.04 -0.38
C VAL A 76 11.84 -6.12 1.15
N SER A 77 10.90 -6.85 1.76
CA SER A 77 10.89 -7.06 3.22
C SER A 77 12.15 -7.77 3.70
N ALA A 78 12.56 -8.84 3.01
CA ALA A 78 13.79 -9.56 3.33
C ALA A 78 15.05 -8.67 3.22
N THR A 79 15.06 -7.70 2.30
CA THR A 79 16.17 -6.73 2.18
C THR A 79 16.13 -5.65 3.27
N VAL A 80 14.96 -5.33 3.82
CA VAL A 80 14.79 -4.34 4.90
C VAL A 80 15.06 -4.93 6.29
N ASP A 81 14.84 -6.24 6.47
CA ASP A 81 15.14 -6.95 7.72
C ASP A 81 16.65 -7.23 7.93
N ASP A 82 17.48 -7.06 6.88
CA ASP A 82 18.93 -7.28 6.91
C ASP A 82 19.77 -6.02 7.26
N TYR A 83 19.15 -4.95 7.79
CA TYR A 83 19.83 -3.70 8.21
C TYR A 83 19.47 -3.22 9.63
#